data_AF-A0A1Q9N0T6-F1
#
_entry.id   AF-A0A1Q9N0T6-F1
#
_cell.length_a   1.000
_cell.length_b   1.000
_cell.length_c   1.000
_cell.angle_alpha   90.00
_cell.angle_beta   90.00
_cell.angle_gamma   90.00
#
_symmetry.space_group_name_H-M   'P 1'
#
loop_
_entity.id
_entity.type
_entity.pdbx_description
1 polymer ?
#
loop_
_entity_poly.entity_id
_entity_poly.type
_entity_poly.pdbx_seq_one_letter_code
_entity_poly.pdbx_strand_id
1 'polypeptide(L)'
;MQSKLKMLSRRNSSAYREKLNRFKDVDTDVLITLYKDIEHSYNDINQALKRASVEQTFYFAADAKSCKTTLTEIKKTLRARGDKREVNGGVFTK
;
A
#
# COMPACT_ATOMS: atom_id res chain seq x y z
N MET A 1 37.94 19.29 -4.58
CA MET A 1 36.47 19.33 -4.66
C MET A 1 36.01 18.60 -5.91
N GLN A 2 35.43 17.41 -5.77
CA GLN A 2 34.59 16.79 -6.79
C GLN A 2 33.52 15.97 -6.07
N SER A 3 32.32 16.54 -5.97
CA SER A 3 31.14 15.84 -5.45
C SER A 3 30.79 14.69 -6.37
N LYS A 4 31.00 13.45 -5.91
CA LYS A 4 30.35 12.27 -6.51
C LYS A 4 28.88 12.29 -6.10
N LEU A 5 28.03 12.87 -6.94
CA LEU A 5 26.58 12.63 -6.87
C LEU A 5 26.37 11.12 -6.91
N LYS A 6 25.93 10.53 -5.80
CA LYS A 6 25.46 9.15 -5.75
C LYS A 6 24.23 9.06 -6.65
N MET A 7 24.39 8.54 -7.87
CA MET A 7 23.26 8.13 -8.70
C MET A 7 22.49 7.04 -7.94
N LEU A 8 21.38 7.45 -7.32
CA LEU A 8 20.41 6.52 -6.77
C LEU A 8 19.89 5.68 -7.93
N SER A 9 20.17 4.38 -7.87
CA SER A 9 19.89 3.40 -8.91
C SER A 9 18.42 3.45 -9.36
N ARG A 10 18.18 3.74 -10.64
CA ARG A 10 16.87 3.70 -11.33
C ARG A 10 16.23 2.29 -11.43
N ARG A 11 16.76 1.29 -10.71
CA ARG A 11 16.46 -0.14 -10.90
C ARG A 11 15.14 -0.64 -10.32
N ASN A 12 14.43 0.14 -9.50
CA ASN A 12 13.09 -0.25 -9.00
C ASN A 12 11.93 0.24 -9.88
N SER A 13 12.19 0.91 -10.99
CA SER A 13 11.13 1.60 -11.73
C SER A 13 10.24 0.69 -12.58
N SER A 14 10.71 -0.46 -13.10
CA SER A 14 9.87 -1.33 -13.95
C SER A 14 8.81 -2.09 -13.15
N ALA A 15 9.23 -2.85 -12.13
CA ALA A 15 8.31 -3.58 -11.24
C ALA A 15 7.34 -2.63 -10.50
N TYR A 16 7.81 -1.43 -10.14
CA TYR A 16 6.99 -0.40 -9.52
C TYR A 16 5.95 0.19 -10.49
N ARG A 17 6.33 0.47 -11.74
CA ARG A 17 5.41 0.96 -12.77
C ARG A 17 4.39 -0.10 -13.15
N GLU A 18 4.77 -1.37 -13.19
CA GLU A 18 3.84 -2.49 -13.41
C GLU A 18 2.79 -2.59 -12.31
N LYS A 19 3.19 -2.47 -11.04
CA LYS A 19 2.26 -2.46 -9.90
C LYS A 19 1.28 -1.29 -9.95
N LEU A 20 1.74 -0.09 -10.29
CA LEU A 20 0.86 1.06 -10.48
C LEU A 20 -0.04 0.92 -11.72
N ASN A 21 0.44 0.28 -12.79
CA ASN A 21 -0.36 -0.01 -13.97
C ASN A 21 -1.56 -0.90 -13.67
N ARG A 22 -1.49 -1.77 -12.65
CA ARG A 22 -2.63 -2.62 -12.24
C ARG A 22 -3.88 -1.81 -11.86
N PHE A 23 -3.69 -0.58 -11.41
CA PHE A 23 -4.78 0.30 -11.01
C PHE A 23 -5.07 1.39 -12.03
N LYS A 24 -4.35 1.43 -13.16
CA LYS A 24 -4.41 2.53 -14.13
C LYS A 24 -5.84 2.81 -14.61
N ASP A 25 -6.59 1.76 -14.92
CA ASP A 25 -7.93 1.84 -15.52
C ASP A 25 -9.05 1.65 -14.49
N VAL A 26 -8.72 1.55 -13.20
CA VAL A 26 -9.71 1.43 -12.13
C VAL A 26 -10.18 2.82 -11.74
N ASP A 27 -11.49 3.04 -11.65
CA ASP A 27 -12.06 4.31 -11.19
C ASP A 27 -11.58 4.69 -9.79
N THR A 28 -11.40 5.98 -9.56
CA THR A 28 -10.87 6.49 -8.29
C THR A 28 -11.80 6.15 -7.11
N ASP A 29 -13.12 6.17 -7.32
CA ASP A 29 -14.10 5.78 -6.29
C ASP A 29 -14.01 4.29 -5.95
N VAL A 30 -13.83 3.44 -6.97
CA VAL A 30 -13.62 2.00 -6.78
C VAL A 30 -12.33 1.73 -6.01
N LEU A 31 -11.25 2.46 -6.31
CA LEU A 31 -9.99 2.36 -5.57
C LEU A 31 -10.15 2.77 -4.09
N ILE A 32 -11.00 3.76 -3.79
CA ILE A 32 -11.26 4.17 -2.40
C ILE A 32 -12.07 3.11 -1.66
N THR A 33 -13.09 2.53 -2.29
CA THR A 33 -13.85 1.42 -1.70
C THR A 33 -12.92 0.23 -1.43
N LEU A 34 -12.12 -0.15 -2.43
CA LEU A 34 -11.13 -1.23 -2.30
C LEU A 34 -10.11 -0.94 -1.19
N TYR A 35 -9.66 0.32 -1.05
CA TYR A 35 -8.78 0.69 0.04
C TYR A 35 -9.43 0.39 1.40
N LYS A 36 -10.68 0.83 1.61
CA LYS A 36 -11.39 0.66 2.89
C LYS A 36 -11.62 -0.82 3.22
N ASP A 37 -11.99 -1.62 2.21
CA ASP A 37 -12.22 -3.06 2.40
C ASP A 37 -10.93 -3.80 2.79
N ILE A 38 -9.81 -3.46 2.16
CA ILE A 38 -8.50 -4.04 2.49
C ILE A 38 -8.01 -3.54 3.86
N GLU A 39 -8.29 -2.29 4.22
CA GLU A 39 -7.94 -1.72 5.54
C GLU A 39 -8.70 -2.44 6.66
N HIS A 40 -9.99 -2.70 6.46
CA HIS A 40 -10.79 -3.51 7.39
C HIS A 40 -10.20 -4.92 7.53
N SER A 41 -9.95 -5.60 6.41
CA SER A 41 -9.34 -6.93 6.40
C SER A 41 -7.97 -6.96 7.10
N TYR A 42 -7.13 -5.94 6.89
CA TYR A 42 -5.84 -5.81 7.58
C TYR A 42 -6.01 -5.68 9.09
N ASN A 43 -7.00 -4.91 9.55
CA ASN A 43 -7.28 -4.75 10.97
C ASN A 43 -7.78 -6.06 11.58
N ASP A 44 -8.67 -6.78 10.89
CA ASP A 44 -9.17 -8.07 11.35
C ASP A 44 -8.07 -9.12 11.45
N ILE A 45 -7.18 -9.20 10.45
CA ILE A 45 -6.01 -10.08 10.48
C ILE A 45 -5.10 -9.71 11.66
N ASN A 46 -4.87 -8.42 11.92
CA ASN A 46 -4.07 -8.01 13.08
C ASN A 46 -4.75 -8.33 14.42
N GLN A 47 -6.07 -8.29 14.50
CA GLN A 47 -6.79 -8.73 15.69
C GLN A 47 -6.71 -10.25 15.85
N ALA A 48 -6.81 -11.01 14.76
CA ALA A 48 -6.63 -12.46 14.77
C ALA A 48 -5.20 -12.84 15.19
N LEU A 49 -4.18 -12.14 14.68
CA LEU A 49 -2.78 -12.31 15.06
C LEU A 49 -2.53 -12.16 16.57
N LYS A 50 -3.24 -11.24 17.24
CA LYS A 50 -3.12 -11.06 18.70
C LYS A 50 -3.62 -12.26 19.50
N ARG A 51 -4.47 -13.10 18.91
CA ARG A 51 -5.12 -14.26 19.54
C ARG A 51 -4.64 -15.60 18.95
N ALA A 52 -3.78 -15.55 17.94
CA ALA A 52 -3.34 -16.71 17.17
C ALA A 52 -2.27 -17.52 17.91
N SER A 53 -2.27 -18.83 17.69
CA SER A 53 -1.13 -19.68 18.05
C SER A 53 0.08 -19.37 17.17
N VAL A 54 1.27 -19.86 17.55
CA VAL A 54 2.52 -19.64 16.79
C VAL A 54 2.42 -20.15 15.34
N GLU A 55 1.73 -21.27 15.12
CA GLU A 55 1.51 -21.83 13.77
C GLU A 55 0.55 -20.98 12.93
N GLN A 56 -0.53 -20.49 13.53
CA GLN A 56 -1.49 -19.61 12.85
C GLN A 56 -0.89 -18.23 12.54
N THR A 57 0.07 -17.79 13.36
CA THR A 57 0.78 -16.52 13.18
C THR A 57 1.50 -16.45 11.83
N PHE A 58 2.05 -17.57 11.34
CA PHE A 58 2.78 -17.57 10.07
C PHE A 58 1.87 -17.23 8.88
N TYR A 59 0.68 -17.84 8.82
CA TYR A 59 -0.29 -17.61 7.76
C TYR A 59 -0.86 -16.18 7.83
N PHE A 60 -1.31 -15.76 9.01
CA PHE A 60 -1.88 -14.42 9.17
C PHE A 60 -0.85 -13.30 8.99
N ALA A 61 0.44 -13.52 9.30
CA ALA A 61 1.48 -12.52 9.08
C ALA A 61 1.77 -12.30 7.58
N ALA A 62 1.68 -13.34 6.76
CA ALA A 62 1.80 -13.23 5.31
C ALA A 62 0.64 -12.41 4.72
N ASP A 63 -0.59 -12.68 5.16
CA ASP A 63 -1.78 -11.97 4.70
C ASP A 63 -1.77 -10.50 5.14
N ALA A 64 -1.40 -10.22 6.40
CA ALA A 64 -1.24 -8.86 6.90
C ALA A 64 -0.22 -8.06 6.07
N LYS A 65 0.91 -8.68 5.71
CA LYS A 65 1.94 -8.06 4.86
C LYS A 65 1.42 -7.78 3.44
N SER A 66 0.61 -8.66 2.89
CA SER A 66 -0.01 -8.49 1.56
C SER A 66 -1.01 -7.32 1.57
N CYS A 67 -1.90 -7.26 2.56
CA CYS A 67 -2.85 -6.16 2.72
C CYS A 67 -2.12 -4.82 2.88
N LYS A 68 -1.11 -4.74 3.75
CA LYS A 68 -0.30 -3.53 3.94
C LYS A 68 0.38 -3.04 2.65
N THR A 69 0.89 -3.98 1.86
CA THR A 69 1.52 -3.66 0.57
C THR A 69 0.51 -3.09 -0.40
N THR A 70 -0.65 -3.73 -0.52
CA THR A 70 -1.73 -3.29 -1.42
C THR A 70 -2.30 -1.92 -1.01
N LEU A 71 -2.52 -1.68 0.29
CA LEU A 71 -2.92 -0.36 0.81
C LEU A 71 -1.93 0.73 0.42
N THR A 72 -0.62 0.44 0.52
CA THR A 72 0.43 1.38 0.14
C THR A 72 0.40 1.70 -1.36
N GLU A 73 0.13 0.71 -2.21
CA GLU A 73 0.05 0.89 -3.66
C GLU A 73 -1.19 1.69 -4.07
N ILE A 74 -2.36 1.41 -3.48
CA ILE A 74 -3.60 2.16 -3.72
C ILE A 74 -3.42 3.61 -3.25
N LYS A 75 -2.89 3.84 -2.04
CA LYS A 75 -2.66 5.18 -1.49
C LYS A 75 -1.73 6.02 -2.38
N LYS A 76 -0.68 5.41 -2.93
CA LYS A 76 0.22 6.08 -3.90
C LYS A 76 -0.50 6.42 -5.20
N THR A 77 -1.35 5.52 -5.70
CA THR A 77 -2.13 5.73 -6.93
C THR A 77 -3.12 6.87 -6.76
N LEU A 78 -3.88 6.91 -5.65
CA LEU A 78 -4.80 8.00 -5.32
C LEU A 78 -4.06 9.34 -5.24
N ARG A 79 -2.89 9.37 -4.58
CA ARG A 79 -2.05 10.58 -4.52
C ARG A 79 -1.56 11.03 -5.89
N ALA A 80 -1.15 10.10 -6.76
CA ALA A 80 -0.70 10.40 -8.12
C ALA A 80 -1.83 10.99 -8.99
N ARG A 81 -3.09 10.63 -8.71
CA ARG A 81 -4.28 11.17 -9.37
C ARG A 81 -4.74 12.52 -8.81
N GLY A 82 -4.06 13.04 -7.79
CA GLY A 82 -4.44 14.28 -7.11
C GLY A 82 -5.65 14.13 -6.18
N ASP A 83 -6.10 12.90 -5.90
CA ASP A 83 -7.16 12.67 -4.94
C ASP A 83 -6.60 12.83 -3.52
N LYS A 84 -7.22 13.74 -2.77
CA LYS A 84 -6.85 14.11 -1.39
C LYS A 84 -7.91 13.67 -0.39
N ARG A 85 -8.94 12.94 -0.81
CA ARG A 85 -9.95 12.39 0.10
C ARG A 85 -9.22 11.57 1.17
N GLU A 86 -9.49 11.90 2.42
CA GLU A 86 -8.86 11.27 3.57
C GLU A 86 -9.18 9.78 3.57
N VAL A 87 -8.18 8.98 3.24
CA VAL A 87 -8.14 7.58 3.64
C VAL A 87 -7.52 7.56 5.02
N ASN A 88 -8.38 7.41 6.04
CA ASN A 88 -8.08 7.55 7.47
C ASN A 88 -6.67 7.04 7.82
N GLY A 89 -5.88 7.87 8.51
CA GLY A 89 -4.56 7.48 9.02
C GLY A 89 -3.34 8.24 8.45
N GLY A 90 -3.51 9.41 7.85
CA GLY A 90 -2.36 10.29 7.59
C GLY A 90 -2.65 11.37 6.58
N VAL A 91 -2.90 12.56 7.11
CA VAL A 91 -3.06 13.83 6.40
C VAL A 91 -1.83 14.09 5.52
N PHE A 92 -2.03 14.30 4.23
CA PHE A 92 -1.03 14.94 3.37
C PHE A 92 -1.48 16.39 3.18
N THR A 93 -1.10 17.23 4.13
CA THR A 93 -1.33 18.67 4.05
C THR A 93 -0.57 19.27 2.87
N LYS A 94 -1.22 20.29 2.28
CA LYS A 94 -0.81 21.02 1.09
C LYS A 94 0.56 21.70 1.28
#